data_AF-A0AAN8VLS4-F1
#
_entry.id   AF-A0AAN8VLS4-F1
#
_cell.length_a   1.000
_cell.length_b   1.000
_cell.length_c   1.000
_cell.angle_alpha   90.00
_cell.angle_beta   90.00
_cell.angle_gamma   90.00
#
_symmetry.space_group_name_H-M   'P 1'
#
loop_
_entity.id
_entity.type
_entity.pdbx_description
1 polymer ?
#
loop_
_entity_poly.entity_id
_entity_poly.type
_entity_poly.pdbx_seq_one_letter_code
_entity_poly.pdbx_strand_id
1 'polypeptide(L)'
;MKKKKQKTVSSDTDQTLDIKSVIHENSLFFDKLIELIPARFYLPTDDANENKPWFHGLSKTAKASVKKQSRENLKKARRDRLDPEKSTATTLDLLNQSLENQKAVNKENQDNDESEGIKIDEDNKSATYEELQIRLRKRIEELRSSRGGSSEKSKMKNENKKREPDQRKRKRDNEQEEEKKNKNKSNDSREKDVEEAAKGLAFSHVKLGDKEELGKKKKRKVSKSKELEMLKRLEEAKKDPEKGKSIAKKHSWKAATSRAAGLKVHDDPKLLKQSMQKEKRRHDKNVEKWKGRIENTQKMKAERQQVRSEHIKERIHQKKMRRIAKREKKLMRPGFEGRKEGFINEDQA
;
A
#
# COMPACT_ATOMS: atom_id res chain seq x y z
N MET A 1 -72.69 38.74 35.28
CA MET A 1 -72.37 37.33 34.96
C MET A 1 -72.18 37.21 33.45
N LYS A 2 -70.96 36.89 33.01
CA LYS A 2 -70.53 36.92 31.60
C LYS A 2 -70.95 35.61 30.91
N LYS A 3 -71.86 35.65 29.93
CA LYS A 3 -72.10 34.53 29.02
C LYS A 3 -71.32 34.77 27.73
N LYS A 4 -70.27 33.96 27.57
CA LYS A 4 -69.32 33.93 26.45
C LYS A 4 -70.03 33.28 25.25
N LYS A 5 -70.40 34.06 24.23
CA LYS A 5 -70.81 33.52 22.93
C LYS A 5 -69.55 33.04 22.20
N GLN A 6 -69.38 31.73 22.08
CA GLN A 6 -68.39 31.15 21.18
C GLN A 6 -68.87 31.38 19.74
N LYS A 7 -68.05 32.10 18.98
CA LYS A 7 -68.22 32.33 17.55
C LYS A 7 -67.60 31.12 16.84
N THR A 8 -68.43 30.18 16.44
CA THR A 8 -68.07 29.10 15.50
C THR A 8 -67.88 29.74 14.13
N VAL A 9 -66.63 29.93 13.71
CA VAL A 9 -66.31 30.28 12.32
C VAL A 9 -66.09 28.97 11.58
N SER A 10 -67.20 28.55 10.95
CA SER A 10 -67.26 27.96 9.61
C SER A 10 -66.00 27.29 9.09
N SER A 11 -66.03 25.96 9.13
CA SER A 11 -65.37 25.09 8.16
C SER A 11 -66.09 25.25 6.82
N ASP A 12 -65.77 26.31 6.07
CA ASP A 12 -66.13 26.39 4.66
C ASP A 12 -65.11 25.54 3.89
N THR A 13 -65.48 24.27 3.78
CA THR A 13 -64.87 23.25 2.93
C THR A 13 -65.18 23.56 1.47
N ASP A 14 -64.66 24.69 0.96
CA ASP A 14 -64.64 25.02 -0.46
C ASP A 14 -63.19 25.16 -0.92
N GLN A 15 -62.43 24.11 -0.65
CA GLN A 15 -61.34 23.75 -1.52
C GLN A 15 -61.44 22.25 -1.77
N THR A 16 -62.13 21.88 -2.85
CA THR A 16 -61.72 20.72 -3.65
C THR A 16 -60.34 21.03 -4.22
N LEU A 17 -59.33 21.20 -3.35
CA LEU A 17 -57.94 21.20 -3.77
C LEU A 17 -57.79 19.89 -4.52
N ASP A 18 -57.43 19.98 -5.79
CA ASP A 18 -57.20 18.82 -6.62
C ASP A 18 -56.33 17.88 -5.80
N ILE A 19 -56.88 16.72 -5.42
CA ILE A 19 -56.20 15.81 -4.48
C ILE A 19 -54.81 15.46 -5.05
N LYS A 20 -54.70 15.46 -6.39
CA LYS A 20 -53.43 15.31 -7.11
C LYS A 20 -52.48 16.47 -6.86
N SER A 21 -52.93 17.72 -6.84
CA SER A 21 -52.10 18.88 -6.52
C SER A 21 -51.61 18.83 -5.08
N VAL A 22 -52.47 18.45 -4.13
CA VAL A 22 -52.09 18.29 -2.71
C VAL A 22 -51.06 17.16 -2.54
N ILE A 23 -51.25 16.02 -3.21
CA ILE A 23 -50.29 14.92 -3.20
C ILE A 23 -48.95 15.38 -3.80
N HIS A 24 -48.98 16.13 -4.91
CA HIS A 24 -47.78 16.63 -5.56
C HIS A 24 -47.04 17.66 -4.71
N GLU A 25 -47.74 18.59 -4.07
CA GLU A 25 -47.15 19.56 -3.15
C GLU A 25 -46.50 18.85 -1.95
N ASN A 26 -47.18 17.84 -1.39
CA ASN A 26 -46.63 17.02 -0.32
C ASN A 26 -45.41 16.23 -0.78
N SER A 27 -45.40 15.64 -1.99
CA SER A 27 -44.22 14.94 -2.51
C SER A 27 -43.02 15.89 -2.63
N LEU A 28 -43.23 17.08 -3.20
CA LEU A 28 -42.19 18.10 -3.30
C LEU A 28 -41.69 18.58 -1.92
N PHE A 29 -42.56 18.62 -0.92
CA PHE A 29 -42.19 18.96 0.45
C PHE A 29 -41.31 17.87 1.08
N PHE A 30 -41.68 16.60 0.94
CA PHE A 30 -40.87 15.48 1.44
C PHE A 30 -39.52 15.39 0.72
N ASP A 31 -39.48 15.64 -0.59
CA ASP A 31 -38.24 15.68 -1.36
C ASP A 31 -37.28 16.72 -0.78
N LYS A 32 -37.76 17.94 -0.51
CA LYS A 32 -36.98 19.00 0.15
C LYS A 32 -36.52 18.61 1.55
N LEU A 33 -37.32 17.86 2.32
CA LEU A 33 -36.90 17.37 3.63
C LEU A 33 -35.76 16.35 3.52
N ILE A 34 -35.82 15.46 2.52
CA ILE A 34 -34.79 14.46 2.25
C ILE A 34 -33.49 15.15 1.80
N GLU A 35 -33.58 16.27 1.09
CA GLU A 35 -32.41 17.08 0.68
C GLU A 35 -31.65 17.71 1.86
N LEU A 36 -32.33 18.03 2.95
CA LEU A 36 -31.69 18.60 4.15
C LEU A 36 -30.80 17.59 4.88
N ILE A 37 -30.98 16.30 4.63
CA ILE A 37 -30.23 15.23 5.26
C ILE A 37 -29.10 14.80 4.31
N PRO A 38 -27.84 14.71 4.76
CA PRO A 38 -26.75 14.31 3.88
C PRO A 38 -26.97 12.94 3.22
N ALA A 39 -26.69 12.87 1.91
CA ALA A 39 -26.82 11.65 1.09
C ALA A 39 -26.16 10.40 1.71
N ARG A 40 -25.08 10.60 2.48
CA ARG A 40 -24.30 9.53 3.13
C ARG A 40 -25.10 8.64 4.07
N PHE A 41 -26.26 9.09 4.56
CA PHE A 41 -27.11 8.30 5.46
C PHE A 41 -28.14 7.43 4.72
N TYR A 42 -28.44 7.75 3.46
CA TYR A 42 -29.42 7.02 2.65
C TYR A 42 -28.76 6.15 1.58
N LEU A 43 -27.64 6.61 1.01
CA LEU A 43 -26.89 5.88 0.00
C LEU A 43 -25.73 5.13 0.67
N PRO A 44 -25.56 3.83 0.41
CA PRO A 44 -24.35 3.10 0.78
C PRO A 44 -23.13 3.84 0.20
N THR A 45 -22.30 4.41 1.07
CA THR A 45 -21.05 4.99 0.60
C THR A 45 -20.09 3.84 0.27
N ASP A 46 -19.54 3.83 -0.94
CA ASP A 46 -18.43 2.94 -1.37
C ASP A 46 -17.21 2.97 -0.41
N ASP A 47 -17.17 3.94 0.51
CA ASP A 47 -16.18 4.04 1.57
C ASP A 47 -16.38 3.07 2.75
N ALA A 48 -17.61 2.59 2.98
CA ALA A 48 -17.98 1.84 4.18
C ALA A 48 -18.00 0.33 3.98
N ASN A 49 -18.37 -0.14 2.79
CA ASN A 49 -18.36 -1.56 2.44
C ASN A 49 -17.65 -1.73 1.09
N GLU A 50 -16.55 -2.47 1.13
CA GLU A 50 -15.82 -3.01 -0.01
C GLU A 50 -14.84 -2.07 -0.75
N ASN A 51 -13.56 -2.39 -0.57
CA ASN A 51 -12.50 -2.13 -1.55
C ASN A 51 -12.00 -0.69 -1.70
N LYS A 52 -11.54 -0.06 -0.60
CA LYS A 52 -10.28 0.69 -0.72
C LYS A 52 -9.20 -0.33 -1.09
N PRO A 53 -8.66 -0.33 -2.32
CA PRO A 53 -7.64 -1.29 -2.69
C PRO A 53 -6.40 -0.90 -1.90
N TRP A 54 -6.22 -1.51 -0.73
CA TRP A 54 -4.97 -1.37 -0.01
C TRP A 54 -3.92 -1.83 -1.00
N PHE A 55 -2.99 -0.94 -1.37
CA PHE A 55 -1.93 -1.19 -2.36
C PHE A 55 -1.00 -2.39 -2.01
N HIS A 56 -1.35 -3.24 -1.06
CA HIS A 56 -0.72 -4.53 -0.84
C HIS A 56 -0.93 -5.44 -2.06
N GLY A 57 0.10 -6.17 -2.45
CA GLY A 57 0.03 -7.14 -3.56
C GLY A 57 0.22 -6.58 -4.99
N LEU A 58 -0.08 -5.31 -5.27
CA LEU A 58 0.07 -4.77 -6.64
C LEU A 58 1.54 -4.52 -7.04
N SER A 59 1.84 -4.72 -8.33
CA SER A 59 3.14 -4.40 -8.93
C SER A 59 3.45 -2.90 -8.89
N LYS A 60 4.71 -2.50 -9.05
CA LYS A 60 5.12 -1.07 -8.99
C LYS A 60 4.42 -0.23 -10.08
N THR A 61 4.22 -0.80 -11.26
CA THR A 61 3.54 -0.13 -12.38
C THR A 61 2.04 0.02 -12.12
N ALA A 62 1.39 -1.05 -11.65
CA ALA A 62 -0.03 -1.01 -11.28
C ALA A 62 -0.29 -0.04 -10.09
N LYS A 63 0.64 0.04 -9.13
CA LYS A 63 0.59 1.06 -8.07
C LYS A 63 0.67 2.47 -8.62
N ALA A 64 1.48 2.70 -9.65
CA ALA A 64 1.63 4.01 -10.26
C ALA A 64 0.38 4.40 -11.06
N SER A 65 -0.23 3.48 -11.79
CA SER A 65 -1.47 3.74 -12.54
C SER A 65 -2.64 4.04 -11.61
N VAL A 66 -2.86 3.23 -10.57
CA VAL A 66 -3.92 3.47 -9.58
C VAL A 66 -3.72 4.80 -8.84
N LYS A 67 -2.46 5.15 -8.50
CA LYS A 67 -2.14 6.48 -7.93
C LYS A 67 -2.34 7.63 -8.91
N LYS A 68 -2.16 7.41 -10.21
CA LYS A 68 -2.42 8.40 -11.24
C LYS A 68 -3.93 8.64 -11.35
N GLN A 69 -4.71 7.56 -11.43
CA GLN A 69 -6.17 7.60 -11.44
C GLN A 69 -6.73 8.29 -10.19
N SER A 70 -6.22 7.98 -8.99
CA SER A 70 -6.70 8.66 -7.78
C SER A 70 -6.39 10.16 -7.77
N ARG A 71 -5.24 10.58 -8.31
CA ARG A 71 -4.91 12.00 -8.48
C ARG A 71 -5.78 12.68 -9.52
N GLU A 72 -6.14 11.99 -10.59
CA GLU A 72 -7.05 12.49 -11.62
C GLU A 72 -8.47 12.62 -11.07
N ASN A 73 -8.97 11.62 -10.35
CA ASN A 73 -10.26 11.65 -9.68
C ASN A 73 -10.34 12.79 -8.66
N LEU A 74 -9.29 13.01 -7.86
CA LEU A 74 -9.25 14.13 -6.92
C LEU A 74 -9.25 15.49 -7.63
N LYS A 75 -8.57 15.61 -8.78
CA LYS A 75 -8.62 16.82 -9.61
C LYS A 75 -10.00 17.03 -10.24
N LYS A 76 -10.65 15.95 -10.66
CA LYS A 76 -12.00 15.98 -11.23
C LYS A 76 -13.01 16.41 -10.16
N ALA A 77 -13.00 15.78 -8.99
CA ALA A 77 -13.85 16.16 -7.85
C ALA A 77 -13.65 17.63 -7.42
N ARG A 78 -12.41 18.15 -7.48
CA ARG A 78 -12.14 19.57 -7.22
C ARG A 78 -12.72 20.50 -8.28
N ARG A 79 -12.77 20.07 -9.55
CA ARG A 79 -13.42 20.83 -10.63
C ARG A 79 -14.93 20.76 -10.52
N ASP A 80 -15.47 19.56 -10.31
CA ASP A 80 -16.92 19.34 -10.17
C ASP A 80 -17.49 20.12 -8.96
N ARG A 81 -16.70 20.29 -7.88
CA ARG A 81 -17.06 21.16 -6.75
C ARG A 81 -17.20 22.65 -7.14
N LEU A 82 -16.55 23.09 -8.20
CA LEU A 82 -16.59 24.46 -8.71
C LEU A 82 -17.55 24.62 -9.89
N ASP A 83 -18.13 23.53 -10.40
CA ASP A 83 -19.12 23.56 -11.47
C ASP A 83 -20.52 23.73 -10.84
N PRO A 84 -21.28 24.81 -11.16
CA PRO A 84 -22.60 25.06 -10.57
C PRO A 84 -23.63 23.98 -10.94
N GLU A 85 -23.52 23.39 -12.12
CA GLU A 85 -24.39 22.31 -12.60
C GLU A 85 -24.21 20.98 -11.84
N LYS A 86 -23.02 20.75 -11.27
CA LYS A 86 -22.70 19.49 -10.57
C LYS A 86 -22.67 19.62 -9.05
N SER A 87 -22.46 20.84 -8.54
CA SER A 87 -22.44 21.12 -7.10
C SER A 87 -23.83 21.21 -6.47
N THR A 88 -24.87 21.26 -7.30
CA THR A 88 -26.29 21.24 -6.89
C THR A 88 -26.91 19.85 -6.84
N ALA A 89 -26.13 18.79 -7.09
CA ALA A 89 -26.62 17.41 -7.06
C ALA A 89 -27.26 17.09 -5.69
N THR A 90 -28.58 16.87 -5.72
CA THR A 90 -29.39 16.59 -4.53
C THR A 90 -29.24 15.12 -4.12
N THR A 91 -29.67 14.79 -2.91
CA THR A 91 -29.71 13.39 -2.44
C THR A 91 -30.56 12.49 -3.33
N LEU A 92 -31.65 13.04 -3.87
CA LEU A 92 -32.52 12.38 -4.84
C LEU A 92 -31.85 12.22 -6.20
N ASP A 93 -31.10 13.21 -6.67
CA ASP A 93 -30.35 13.11 -7.92
C ASP A 93 -29.30 11.99 -7.87
N LEU A 94 -28.58 11.87 -6.75
CA LEU A 94 -27.65 10.75 -6.51
C LEU A 94 -28.36 9.39 -6.45
N LEU A 95 -29.57 9.35 -5.88
CA LEU A 95 -30.38 8.14 -5.82
C LEU A 95 -30.88 7.73 -7.22
N ASN A 96 -31.39 8.69 -7.99
CA ASN A 96 -31.81 8.48 -9.37
C ASN A 96 -30.64 8.04 -10.25
N GLN A 97 -29.47 8.65 -10.10
CA GLN A 97 -28.25 8.22 -10.77
C GLN A 97 -27.83 6.80 -10.38
N SER A 98 -27.99 6.42 -9.11
CA SER A 98 -27.70 5.04 -8.67
C SER A 98 -28.67 4.03 -9.30
N LEU A 99 -29.96 4.38 -9.37
CA LEU A 99 -31.00 3.56 -9.99
C LEU A 99 -30.83 3.49 -11.50
N GLU A 100 -30.43 4.57 -12.16
CA GLU A 100 -30.16 4.60 -13.58
C GLU A 100 -28.90 3.79 -13.92
N ASN A 101 -27.86 3.87 -13.09
CA ASN A 101 -26.69 3.00 -13.21
C ASN A 101 -27.06 1.52 -12.99
N GLN A 102 -27.89 1.19 -12.00
CA GLN A 102 -28.38 -0.18 -11.80
C GLN A 102 -29.26 -0.65 -12.96
N LYS A 103 -30.13 0.22 -13.48
CA LYS A 103 -30.94 -0.06 -14.67
C LYS A 103 -30.06 -0.23 -15.91
N ALA A 104 -29.03 0.58 -16.09
CA ALA A 104 -28.08 0.46 -17.19
C ALA A 104 -27.27 -0.84 -17.09
N VAL A 105 -26.80 -1.21 -15.89
CA VAL A 105 -26.16 -2.52 -15.64
C VAL A 105 -27.13 -3.65 -15.93
N ASN A 106 -28.41 -3.54 -15.54
CA ASN A 106 -29.42 -4.53 -15.86
C ASN A 106 -29.78 -4.56 -17.35
N LYS A 107 -29.73 -3.43 -18.06
CA LYS A 107 -30.08 -3.29 -19.48
C LYS A 107 -28.94 -3.70 -20.42
N GLU A 108 -27.68 -3.44 -20.04
CA GLU A 108 -26.49 -4.01 -20.71
C GLU A 108 -26.43 -5.54 -20.55
N ASN A 109 -27.06 -6.09 -19.51
CA ASN A 109 -27.26 -7.52 -19.34
C ASN A 109 -28.53 -8.05 -20.05
N GLN A 110 -29.32 -7.20 -20.72
CA GLN A 110 -30.63 -7.55 -21.30
C GLN A 110 -30.65 -7.61 -22.84
N ASP A 111 -29.50 -7.40 -23.51
CA ASP A 111 -29.31 -7.67 -24.95
C ASP A 111 -28.66 -9.06 -25.20
N ASN A 112 -28.66 -9.95 -24.20
CA ASN A 112 -28.39 -11.38 -24.37
C ASN A 112 -29.33 -12.21 -23.48
N ASP A 113 -30.47 -12.55 -24.06
CA ASP A 113 -31.43 -13.60 -23.69
C ASP A 113 -32.30 -13.47 -22.42
N GLU A 114 -33.52 -13.99 -22.60
CA GLU A 114 -34.73 -13.84 -21.80
C GLU A 114 -34.69 -14.54 -20.42
N SER A 115 -35.25 -13.84 -19.42
CA SER A 115 -35.98 -14.31 -18.24
C SER A 115 -35.56 -15.63 -17.58
N GLU A 116 -34.98 -15.55 -16.38
CA GLU A 116 -35.58 -16.13 -15.16
C GLU A 116 -35.17 -15.34 -13.91
N GLY A 117 -36.13 -15.12 -13.02
CA GLY A 117 -35.90 -14.57 -11.68
C GLY A 117 -35.04 -15.48 -10.81
N ILE A 118 -34.47 -14.88 -9.76
CA ILE A 118 -33.78 -15.49 -8.60
C ILE A 118 -33.84 -17.02 -8.58
N LYS A 119 -32.80 -17.68 -9.10
CA LYS A 119 -32.48 -19.08 -8.84
C LYS A 119 -31.27 -19.16 -7.91
N ILE A 120 -31.49 -19.89 -6.82
CA ILE A 120 -30.48 -20.42 -5.91
C ILE A 120 -29.41 -21.17 -6.72
N ASP A 121 -28.16 -21.06 -6.31
CA ASP A 121 -26.97 -21.69 -6.91
C ASP A 121 -27.21 -23.14 -7.40
N GLU A 122 -27.37 -23.33 -8.71
CA GLU A 122 -27.52 -24.65 -9.37
C GLU A 122 -26.49 -24.95 -10.48
N ASP A 123 -25.39 -24.19 -10.59
CA ASP A 123 -24.32 -24.45 -11.59
C ASP A 123 -23.36 -25.61 -11.22
N ASN A 124 -23.86 -26.63 -10.53
CA ASN A 124 -23.14 -27.89 -10.25
C ASN A 124 -23.67 -29.10 -11.05
N LYS A 125 -24.20 -28.88 -12.26
CA LYS A 125 -24.55 -29.95 -13.22
C LYS A 125 -24.33 -29.35 -14.62
N SER A 126 -23.42 -29.77 -15.49
CA SER A 126 -22.74 -31.04 -15.70
C SER A 126 -21.37 -30.77 -16.34
N ALA A 127 -20.33 -30.51 -15.55
CA ALA A 127 -18.96 -30.64 -16.06
C ALA A 127 -18.64 -32.13 -16.16
N THR A 128 -18.28 -32.61 -17.34
CA THR A 128 -17.76 -33.98 -17.45
C THR A 128 -16.52 -34.12 -16.56
N TYR A 129 -16.31 -35.30 -15.98
CA TYR A 129 -15.20 -35.54 -15.04
C TYR A 129 -13.83 -35.12 -15.63
N GLU A 130 -13.68 -35.29 -16.95
CA GLU A 130 -12.51 -34.89 -17.70
C GLU A 130 -12.33 -33.37 -17.77
N GLU A 131 -13.41 -32.60 -17.98
CA GLU A 131 -13.36 -31.13 -17.95
C GLU A 131 -12.97 -30.60 -16.56
N LEU A 132 -13.46 -31.25 -15.51
CA LEU A 132 -13.10 -30.93 -14.12
C LEU A 132 -11.61 -31.18 -13.86
N GLN A 133 -11.08 -32.30 -14.36
CA GLN A 133 -9.65 -32.60 -14.28
C GLN A 133 -8.79 -31.64 -15.11
N ILE A 134 -9.23 -31.26 -16.31
CA ILE A 134 -8.53 -30.31 -17.18
C ILE A 134 -8.52 -28.91 -16.55
N ARG A 135 -9.64 -28.47 -15.98
CA ARG A 135 -9.77 -27.18 -15.29
C ARG A 135 -8.90 -27.15 -14.03
N LEU A 136 -8.85 -28.25 -13.28
CA LEU A 136 -7.95 -28.41 -12.14
C LEU A 136 -6.47 -28.38 -12.56
N ARG A 137 -6.10 -29.07 -13.65
CA ARG A 137 -4.73 -29.07 -14.18
C ARG A 137 -4.31 -27.67 -14.63
N LYS A 138 -5.15 -26.97 -15.40
CA LYS A 138 -4.91 -25.57 -15.80
C LYS A 138 -4.74 -24.66 -14.59
N ARG A 139 -5.61 -24.78 -13.57
CA ARG A 139 -5.51 -24.00 -12.34
C ARG A 139 -4.22 -24.30 -11.56
N ILE A 140 -3.79 -25.56 -11.50
CA ILE A 140 -2.53 -25.95 -10.86
C ILE A 140 -1.32 -25.44 -11.66
N GLU A 141 -1.35 -25.50 -12.99
CA GLU A 141 -0.28 -25.01 -13.87
C GLU A 141 -0.14 -23.49 -13.79
N GLU A 142 -1.24 -22.76 -13.76
CA GLU A 142 -1.28 -21.31 -13.56
C GLU A 142 -0.69 -20.92 -12.20
N LEU A 143 -1.04 -21.65 -11.13
CA LEU A 143 -0.48 -21.46 -9.78
C LEU A 143 1.00 -21.90 -9.66
N ARG A 144 1.46 -22.84 -10.48
CA ARG A 144 2.88 -23.25 -10.56
C ARG A 144 3.69 -22.21 -11.35
N SER A 145 3.13 -21.70 -12.43
CA SER A 145 3.72 -20.64 -13.26
C SER A 145 3.83 -19.33 -12.48
N SER A 146 2.82 -18.99 -11.66
CA SER A 146 2.83 -17.82 -10.78
C SER A 146 3.77 -17.97 -9.56
N ARG A 147 4.18 -19.20 -9.21
CA ARG A 147 5.11 -19.49 -8.09
C ARG A 147 6.58 -19.57 -8.50
N GLY A 148 6.92 -19.40 -9.78
CA GLY A 148 8.30 -19.22 -10.22
C GLY A 148 9.24 -20.38 -9.85
N GLY A 149 8.81 -21.63 -10.06
CA GLY A 149 9.59 -22.80 -9.70
C GLY A 149 9.40 -24.00 -10.62
N SER A 150 10.14 -24.01 -11.74
CA SER A 150 10.91 -25.16 -12.26
C SER A 150 11.03 -25.11 -13.79
N SER A 151 12.22 -24.82 -14.29
CA SER A 151 12.93 -25.65 -15.28
C SER A 151 14.26 -24.98 -15.63
N GLU A 152 15.31 -25.78 -15.55
CA GLU A 152 16.74 -25.54 -15.79
C GLU A 152 17.09 -25.03 -17.21
N LYS A 153 16.22 -24.28 -17.89
CA LYS A 153 16.41 -23.76 -19.26
C LYS A 153 16.52 -22.25 -19.37
N SER A 154 16.25 -21.49 -18.30
CA SER A 154 16.32 -20.02 -18.33
C SER A 154 17.69 -19.43 -17.94
N LYS A 155 18.65 -20.27 -17.53
CA LYS A 155 19.99 -19.82 -17.10
C LYS A 155 21.01 -19.60 -18.23
N MET A 156 20.70 -19.95 -19.49
CA MET A 156 21.65 -19.80 -20.61
C MET A 156 21.45 -18.58 -21.52
N LYS A 157 20.48 -17.68 -21.24
CA LYS A 157 20.17 -16.57 -22.17
C LYS A 157 20.50 -15.16 -21.67
N ASN A 158 21.23 -15.02 -20.57
CA ASN A 158 21.47 -13.69 -19.97
C ASN A 158 22.94 -13.31 -19.71
N GLU A 159 23.91 -14.02 -20.30
CA GLU A 159 25.34 -13.67 -20.17
C GLU A 159 25.97 -13.02 -21.42
N ASN A 160 25.23 -12.85 -22.52
CA ASN A 160 25.81 -12.37 -23.80
C ASN A 160 25.26 -11.02 -24.32
N LYS A 161 24.94 -10.08 -23.42
CA LYS A 161 24.65 -8.67 -23.79
C LYS A 161 25.28 -7.67 -22.80
N LYS A 162 26.60 -7.72 -22.66
CA LYS A 162 27.40 -6.57 -22.18
C LYS A 162 28.73 -6.51 -22.93
N ARG A 163 28.65 -6.06 -24.18
CA ARG A 163 29.75 -5.37 -24.86
C ARG A 163 29.18 -4.12 -25.52
N GLU A 164 30.04 -3.11 -25.56
CA GLU A 164 29.93 -1.80 -26.19
C GLU A 164 29.23 -0.63 -25.46
N PRO A 165 30.01 0.40 -25.06
CA PRO A 165 29.49 1.75 -24.87
C PRO A 165 29.49 2.52 -26.21
N ASP A 166 28.29 2.80 -26.72
CA ASP A 166 28.08 3.68 -27.89
C ASP A 166 28.51 5.12 -27.56
N GLN A 167 29.56 5.59 -28.23
CA GLN A 167 29.99 6.97 -28.24
C GLN A 167 29.05 7.79 -29.14
N ARG A 168 28.11 8.52 -28.54
CA ARG A 168 27.43 9.62 -29.23
C ARG A 168 27.90 10.97 -28.69
N LYS A 169 29.00 11.43 -29.31
CA LYS A 169 29.43 12.83 -29.30
C LYS A 169 28.34 13.68 -29.96
N ARG A 170 27.76 14.63 -29.23
CA ARG A 170 27.16 15.82 -29.84
C ARG A 170 28.24 16.91 -29.81
N LYS A 171 28.88 17.15 -30.96
CA LYS A 171 29.56 18.41 -31.24
C LYS A 171 28.49 19.49 -31.29
N ARG A 172 28.70 20.60 -30.58
CA ARG A 172 28.10 21.88 -30.91
C ARG A 172 29.28 22.82 -31.08
N ASP A 173 29.54 23.18 -32.33
CA ASP A 173 30.49 24.22 -32.68
C ASP A 173 30.10 25.51 -31.98
N ASN A 174 31.08 26.19 -31.39
CA ASN A 174 30.99 27.62 -31.19
C ASN A 174 32.40 28.18 -31.34
N GLU A 175 32.52 29.06 -32.31
CA GLU A 175 33.75 29.68 -32.79
C GLU A 175 34.45 30.46 -31.68
N GLN A 176 35.78 30.44 -31.77
CA GLN A 176 36.65 31.36 -31.08
C GLN A 176 36.56 32.71 -31.81
N GLU A 177 36.10 33.74 -31.11
CA GLU A 177 36.37 35.11 -31.52
C GLU A 177 37.32 35.70 -30.46
N GLU A 178 38.57 35.91 -30.88
CA GLU A 178 39.53 36.72 -30.15
C GLU A 178 39.10 38.18 -30.24
N GLU A 179 38.80 38.82 -29.12
CA GLU A 179 39.00 40.27 -29.00
C GLU A 179 39.90 40.57 -27.79
N LYS A 180 41.12 40.96 -28.12
CA LYS A 180 42.01 41.71 -27.22
C LYS A 180 41.49 43.14 -27.12
N LYS A 181 41.22 43.64 -25.91
CA LYS A 181 41.38 45.07 -25.60
C LYS A 181 42.06 45.30 -24.25
N ASN A 182 43.05 46.19 -24.30
CA ASN A 182 43.95 46.61 -23.24
C ASN A 182 43.31 47.68 -22.31
N LYS A 183 43.65 47.59 -21.02
CA LYS A 183 43.93 48.64 -20.01
C LYS A 183 43.05 49.92 -19.95
N ASN A 184 42.33 50.13 -18.83
CA ASN A 184 42.75 51.00 -17.70
C ASN A 184 41.62 51.35 -16.70
N LYS A 185 42.04 51.53 -15.42
CA LYS A 185 41.46 52.42 -14.36
C LYS A 185 40.26 51.96 -13.52
N SER A 186 40.58 51.11 -12.53
CA SER A 186 40.37 51.30 -11.07
C SER A 186 39.00 51.62 -10.44
N ASN A 187 37.89 51.78 -11.19
CA ASN A 187 36.53 51.81 -10.62
C ASN A 187 35.57 50.74 -11.20
N ASP A 188 35.93 50.16 -12.34
CA ASP A 188 35.19 49.15 -13.10
C ASP A 188 35.30 47.71 -12.51
N SER A 189 36.24 47.46 -11.58
CA SER A 189 36.34 46.14 -10.95
C SER A 189 35.16 45.84 -10.03
N ARG A 190 34.65 46.85 -9.32
CA ARG A 190 33.55 46.66 -8.35
C ARG A 190 32.23 46.37 -9.04
N GLU A 191 31.95 47.01 -10.18
CA GLU A 191 30.71 46.78 -10.93
C GLU A 191 30.72 45.39 -11.57
N LYS A 192 31.87 44.96 -12.12
CA LYS A 192 32.06 43.58 -12.62
C LYS A 192 31.94 42.54 -11.51
N ASP A 193 32.50 42.80 -10.33
CA ASP A 193 32.38 41.92 -9.16
C ASP A 193 30.92 41.82 -8.68
N VAL A 194 30.15 42.92 -8.74
CA VAL A 194 28.73 42.96 -8.38
C VAL A 194 27.88 42.21 -9.41
N GLU A 195 28.15 42.36 -10.71
CA GLU A 195 27.48 41.61 -11.77
C GLU A 195 27.80 40.12 -11.73
N GLU A 196 29.04 39.74 -11.40
CA GLU A 196 29.44 38.34 -11.23
C GLU A 196 28.82 37.73 -9.96
N ALA A 197 28.76 38.49 -8.86
CA ALA A 197 28.05 38.10 -7.65
C ALA A 197 26.54 37.92 -7.90
N ALA A 198 25.91 38.81 -8.69
CA ALA A 198 24.51 38.71 -9.08
C ALA A 198 24.23 37.44 -9.90
N LYS A 199 25.15 37.04 -10.80
CA LYS A 199 25.09 35.78 -11.56
C LYS A 199 25.29 34.53 -10.66
N GLY A 200 25.96 34.69 -9.52
CA GLY A 200 26.21 33.63 -8.52
C GLY A 200 25.06 33.39 -7.53
N LEU A 201 24.12 34.32 -7.42
CA LEU A 201 22.96 34.23 -6.53
C LEU A 201 21.82 33.46 -7.21
N ALA A 202 21.72 32.15 -6.95
CA ALA A 202 20.55 31.36 -7.34
C ALA A 202 19.53 31.33 -6.19
N PHE A 203 18.25 31.21 -6.53
CA PHE A 203 17.20 31.02 -5.52
C PHE A 203 17.57 29.81 -4.64
N SER A 204 17.65 30.05 -3.33
CA SER A 204 18.07 29.15 -2.25
C SER A 204 19.54 28.71 -2.15
N HIS A 205 20.44 29.03 -3.08
CA HIS A 205 21.84 28.60 -3.03
C HIS A 205 22.78 29.66 -3.59
N VAL A 206 23.87 29.95 -2.88
CA VAL A 206 24.90 30.88 -3.35
C VAL A 206 26.02 30.08 -4.00
N LYS A 207 26.32 30.35 -5.26
CA LYS A 207 27.46 29.77 -5.99
C LYS A 207 28.74 30.53 -5.60
N LEU A 208 29.23 30.35 -4.37
CA LEU A 208 30.59 30.78 -4.00
C LEU A 208 31.57 29.68 -4.39
N GLY A 209 32.51 30.00 -5.29
CA GLY A 209 33.66 29.18 -5.62
C GLY A 209 33.59 28.51 -6.99
N ASP A 210 34.78 28.28 -7.58
CA ASP A 210 34.95 27.61 -8.86
C ASP A 210 34.21 26.27 -8.88
N LYS A 211 33.53 26.00 -10.00
CA LYS A 211 32.70 24.80 -10.24
C LYS A 211 33.45 23.47 -9.99
N GLU A 212 34.77 23.49 -9.86
CA GLU A 212 35.62 22.32 -9.60
C GLU A 212 35.44 21.69 -8.21
N GLU A 213 35.10 22.43 -7.15
CA GLU A 213 34.87 21.81 -5.83
C GLU A 213 33.47 21.21 -5.69
N LEU A 214 32.48 21.77 -6.41
CA LEU A 214 31.08 21.33 -6.37
C LEU A 214 30.74 20.26 -7.41
N GLY A 215 31.57 20.09 -8.45
CA GLY A 215 31.33 19.21 -9.60
C GLY A 215 31.93 17.80 -9.50
N LYS A 216 32.71 17.48 -8.46
CA LYS A 216 33.32 16.14 -8.32
C LYS A 216 32.23 15.13 -7.92
N LYS A 217 31.99 14.13 -8.80
CA LYS A 217 31.08 12.97 -8.64
C LYS A 217 30.74 12.70 -7.17
N LYS A 218 29.44 12.73 -6.80
CA LYS A 218 28.94 12.54 -5.42
C LYS A 218 29.73 11.44 -4.70
N LYS A 219 30.75 11.83 -3.92
CA LYS A 219 31.52 10.87 -3.12
C LYS A 219 30.53 10.23 -2.14
N ARG A 220 30.67 8.92 -1.90
CA ARG A 220 29.83 8.22 -0.91
C ARG A 220 29.92 8.98 0.41
N LYS A 221 28.76 9.21 1.05
CA LYS A 221 28.71 9.83 2.37
C LYS A 221 29.59 9.02 3.33
N VAL A 222 30.38 9.73 4.12
CA VAL A 222 31.22 9.14 5.15
C VAL A 222 30.31 8.48 6.20
N SER A 223 30.77 7.43 6.87
CA SER A 223 29.97 6.81 7.94
C SER A 223 29.90 7.76 9.14
N LYS A 224 28.78 7.76 9.86
CA LYS A 224 28.56 8.60 11.05
C LYS A 224 29.65 8.41 12.13
N SER A 225 30.23 7.22 12.24
CA SER A 225 31.35 6.94 13.14
C SER A 225 32.60 7.72 12.77
N LYS A 226 32.95 7.72 11.48
CA LYS A 226 34.09 8.45 10.94
C LYS A 226 33.84 9.96 11.05
N GLU A 227 32.61 10.43 10.84
CA GLU A 227 32.25 11.83 11.07
C GLU A 227 32.45 12.23 12.55
N LEU A 228 32.08 11.38 13.51
CA LEU A 228 32.37 11.62 14.94
C LEU A 228 33.87 11.66 15.24
N GLU A 229 34.66 10.77 14.64
CA GLU A 229 36.12 10.77 14.80
C GLU A 229 36.75 12.04 14.23
N MET A 230 36.31 12.47 13.05
CA MET A 230 36.76 13.71 12.44
C MET A 230 36.39 14.93 13.29
N LEU A 231 35.19 14.95 13.87
CA LEU A 231 34.77 16.02 14.79
C LEU A 231 35.63 16.07 16.05
N LYS A 232 35.94 14.92 16.65
CA LYS A 232 36.83 14.85 17.83
C LYS A 232 38.23 15.38 17.51
N ARG A 233 38.81 14.98 16.37
CA ARG A 233 40.12 15.49 15.91
C ARG A 233 40.09 17.00 15.69
N LEU A 234 38.99 17.53 15.17
CA LEU A 234 38.81 18.98 15.02
C LEU A 234 38.63 19.70 16.36
N GLU A 235 37.96 19.09 17.34
CA GLU A 235 37.88 19.62 18.71
C GLU A 235 39.24 19.64 19.39
N GLU A 236 40.05 18.59 19.22
CA GLU A 236 41.43 18.53 19.71
C GLU A 236 42.29 19.64 19.10
N ALA A 237 42.28 19.79 17.77
CA ALA A 237 43.02 20.84 17.07
C ALA A 237 42.56 22.28 17.39
N LYS A 238 41.34 22.46 17.91
CA LYS A 238 40.83 23.77 18.36
C LYS A 238 41.33 24.14 19.76
N LYS A 239 41.79 23.18 20.57
CA LYS A 239 42.27 23.43 21.94
C LYS A 239 43.66 24.06 21.99
N ASP A 240 44.42 24.01 20.90
CA ASP A 240 45.75 24.62 20.83
C ASP A 240 45.67 26.16 20.95
N PRO A 241 46.44 26.81 21.85
CA PRO A 241 46.27 28.23 22.19
C PRO A 241 46.61 29.19 21.06
N GLU A 242 47.61 28.86 20.22
CA GLU A 242 48.06 29.72 19.12
C GLU A 242 47.32 29.43 17.81
N LYS A 243 47.24 28.15 17.42
CA LYS A 243 46.68 27.73 16.13
C LYS A 243 45.17 27.48 16.20
N GLY A 244 44.62 27.16 17.37
CA GLY A 244 43.21 26.78 17.54
C GLY A 244 42.24 27.88 17.12
N LYS A 245 42.52 29.15 17.44
CA LYS A 245 41.70 30.29 17.00
C LYS A 245 41.65 30.41 15.47
N SER A 246 42.79 30.18 14.81
CA SER A 246 42.87 30.23 13.34
C SER A 246 42.13 29.05 12.69
N ILE A 247 42.25 27.85 13.28
CA ILE A 247 41.59 26.63 12.81
C ILE A 247 40.07 26.74 12.99
N ALA A 248 39.62 27.27 14.14
CA ALA A 248 38.21 27.51 14.41
C ALA A 248 37.60 28.48 13.39
N LYS A 249 38.26 29.61 13.11
CA LYS A 249 37.85 30.57 12.08
C LYS A 249 37.82 29.94 10.69
N LYS A 250 38.88 29.22 10.29
CA LYS A 250 38.93 28.52 8.99
C LYS A 250 37.80 27.51 8.85
N HIS A 251 37.50 26.75 9.91
CA HIS A 251 36.42 25.77 9.90
C HIS A 251 35.04 26.43 9.86
N SER A 252 34.82 27.52 10.61
CA SER A 252 33.53 28.24 10.59
C SER A 252 33.24 28.83 9.21
N TRP A 253 34.25 29.43 8.56
CA TRP A 253 34.12 29.94 7.20
C TRP A 253 33.87 28.82 6.20
N LYS A 254 34.61 27.70 6.26
CA LYS A 254 34.39 26.54 5.39
C LYS A 254 32.99 25.91 5.58
N ALA A 255 32.49 25.85 6.81
CA ALA A 255 31.15 25.36 7.08
C ALA A 255 30.07 26.32 6.56
N ALA A 256 30.27 27.63 6.73
CA ALA A 256 29.36 28.66 6.21
C ALA A 256 29.30 28.64 4.67
N THR A 257 30.44 28.56 3.98
CA THR A 257 30.49 28.45 2.52
C THR A 257 29.83 27.16 2.04
N SER A 258 30.09 26.03 2.69
CA SER A 258 29.45 24.75 2.36
C SER A 258 27.93 24.79 2.54
N ARG A 259 27.43 25.42 3.60
CA ARG A 259 25.98 25.58 3.83
C ARG A 259 25.35 26.53 2.80
N ALA A 260 26.01 27.64 2.48
CA ALA A 260 25.56 28.57 1.44
C ALA A 260 25.51 27.91 0.05
N ALA A 261 26.43 26.99 -0.22
CA ALA A 261 26.45 26.15 -1.42
C ALA A 261 25.39 25.03 -1.43
N GLY A 262 24.61 24.86 -0.34
CA GLY A 262 23.54 23.86 -0.24
C GLY A 262 23.95 22.49 0.28
N LEU A 263 25.19 22.33 0.75
CA LEU A 263 25.65 21.07 1.35
C LEU A 263 25.13 20.96 2.79
N LYS A 264 24.54 19.80 3.12
CA LYS A 264 24.08 19.49 4.48
C LYS A 264 25.29 19.17 5.36
N VAL A 265 25.69 20.13 6.19
CA VAL A 265 26.80 19.99 7.13
C VAL A 265 26.31 19.38 8.45
N HIS A 266 27.06 18.44 9.02
CA HIS A 266 26.73 17.73 10.26
C HIS A 266 27.86 17.90 11.28
N ASP A 267 27.84 19.01 12.04
CA ASP A 267 28.95 19.37 12.94
C ASP A 267 28.70 19.01 14.42
N ASP A 268 27.46 18.63 14.78
CA ASP A 268 27.09 18.44 16.18
C ASP A 268 27.36 17.01 16.67
N PRO A 269 28.32 16.79 17.60
CA PRO A 269 28.66 15.45 18.07
C PRO A 269 27.51 14.79 18.85
N LYS A 270 26.69 15.59 19.54
CA LYS A 270 25.51 15.10 20.30
C LYS A 270 24.45 14.51 19.36
N LEU A 271 24.11 15.23 18.28
CA LEU A 271 23.11 14.76 17.31
C LEU A 271 23.59 13.52 16.56
N LEU A 272 24.89 13.46 16.25
CA LEU A 272 25.48 12.32 15.55
C LEU A 272 25.48 11.05 16.42
N LYS A 273 25.80 11.17 17.72
CA LYS A 273 25.65 10.09 18.71
C LYS A 273 24.20 9.61 18.83
N GLN A 274 23.24 10.53 18.93
CA GLN A 274 21.80 10.19 18.99
C GLN A 274 21.34 9.48 17.71
N SER A 275 21.81 9.92 16.53
CA SER A 275 21.51 9.28 15.25
C SER A 275 22.01 7.84 15.21
N MET A 276 23.24 7.61 15.68
CA MET A 276 23.80 6.25 15.82
C MET A 276 22.99 5.40 16.79
N GLN A 277 22.58 5.93 17.93
CA GLN A 277 21.75 5.20 18.90
C GLN A 277 20.37 4.84 18.31
N LYS A 278 19.73 5.77 17.58
CA LYS A 278 18.47 5.50 16.87
C LYS A 278 18.64 4.41 15.81
N GLU A 279 19.76 4.38 15.12
CA GLU A 279 20.08 3.36 14.12
C GLU A 279 20.31 1.98 14.75
N LYS A 280 21.07 1.90 15.85
CA LYS A 280 21.23 0.68 16.66
C LYS A 280 19.87 0.14 17.11
N ARG A 281 19.04 0.98 17.75
CA ARG A 281 17.68 0.58 18.17
C ARG A 281 16.80 0.06 17.03
N ARG A 282 16.92 0.63 15.83
CA ARG A 282 16.19 0.12 14.64
C ARG A 282 16.73 -1.23 14.21
N HIS A 283 18.05 -1.40 14.23
CA HIS A 283 18.70 -2.67 13.92
C HIS A 283 18.26 -3.75 14.92
N ASP A 284 18.33 -3.48 16.22
CA ASP A 284 17.96 -4.42 17.28
C ASP A 284 16.50 -4.88 17.13
N LYS A 285 15.56 -3.94 16.92
CA LYS A 285 14.15 -4.26 16.63
C LYS A 285 13.99 -5.14 15.38
N ASN A 286 14.80 -4.93 14.35
CA ASN A 286 14.75 -5.75 13.15
C ASN A 286 15.33 -7.14 13.39
N VAL A 287 16.40 -7.24 14.20
CA VAL A 287 16.99 -8.52 14.61
C VAL A 287 15.99 -9.33 15.44
N GLU A 288 15.35 -8.72 16.44
CA GLU A 288 14.30 -9.35 17.26
C GLU A 288 13.14 -9.86 16.40
N LYS A 289 12.64 -9.03 15.48
CA LYS A 289 11.60 -9.46 14.54
C LYS A 289 12.04 -10.62 13.65
N TRP A 290 13.30 -10.63 13.24
CA TRP A 290 13.85 -11.72 12.43
C TRP A 290 13.98 -13.01 13.24
N LYS A 291 14.45 -12.92 14.48
CA LYS A 291 14.51 -14.05 15.43
C LYS A 291 13.11 -14.63 15.68
N GLY A 292 12.13 -13.79 16.01
CA GLY A 292 10.74 -14.24 16.21
C GLY A 292 10.12 -14.89 14.97
N ARG A 293 10.49 -14.47 13.76
CA ARG A 293 10.07 -15.16 12.52
C ARG A 293 10.71 -16.53 12.40
N ILE A 294 12.01 -16.65 12.66
CA ILE A 294 12.71 -17.95 12.63
C ILE A 294 12.10 -18.90 13.66
N GLU A 295 11.93 -18.45 14.90
CA GLU A 295 11.33 -19.23 15.98
C GLU A 295 9.92 -19.70 15.62
N ASN A 296 9.07 -18.81 15.08
CA ASN A 296 7.73 -19.21 14.63
C ASN A 296 7.80 -20.27 13.51
N THR A 297 8.70 -20.11 12.52
CA THR A 297 8.86 -21.13 11.48
C THR A 297 9.34 -22.47 12.03
N GLN A 298 10.20 -22.46 13.05
CA GLN A 298 10.66 -23.68 13.71
C GLN A 298 9.54 -24.32 14.53
N LYS A 299 8.76 -23.52 15.26
CA LYS A 299 7.60 -23.98 16.02
C LYS A 299 6.56 -24.64 15.11
N MET A 300 6.17 -23.98 14.02
CA MET A 300 5.23 -24.55 13.04
C MET A 300 5.76 -25.84 12.39
N LYS A 301 7.08 -25.96 12.18
CA LYS A 301 7.68 -27.22 11.70
C LYS A 301 7.61 -28.32 12.76
N ALA A 302 7.92 -27.99 14.01
CA ALA A 302 7.87 -28.92 15.14
C ALA A 302 6.45 -29.41 15.40
N GLU A 303 5.45 -28.51 15.44
CA GLU A 303 4.03 -28.86 15.59
C GLU A 303 3.56 -29.81 14.49
N ARG A 304 3.91 -29.53 13.22
CA ARG A 304 3.58 -30.44 12.11
C ARG A 304 4.24 -31.81 12.25
N GLN A 305 5.47 -31.86 12.77
CA GLN A 305 6.16 -33.12 13.05
C GLN A 305 5.51 -33.87 14.22
N GLN A 306 5.10 -33.16 15.28
CA GLN A 306 4.38 -33.72 16.42
C GLN A 306 3.05 -34.34 15.97
N VAL A 307 2.21 -33.59 15.25
CA VAL A 307 0.93 -34.09 14.69
C VAL A 307 1.16 -35.31 13.81
N ARG A 308 2.20 -35.31 12.96
CA ARG A 308 2.54 -36.50 12.15
C ARG A 308 2.92 -37.69 13.05
N SER A 309 3.70 -37.46 14.10
CA SER A 309 4.09 -38.52 15.04
C SER A 309 2.89 -39.08 15.81
N GLU A 310 1.93 -38.23 16.18
CA GLU A 310 0.68 -38.61 16.84
C GLU A 310 -0.18 -39.46 15.91
N HIS A 311 -0.45 -39.01 14.68
CA HIS A 311 -1.19 -39.81 13.69
C HIS A 311 -0.53 -41.16 13.37
N ILE A 312 0.82 -41.22 13.38
CA ILE A 312 1.55 -42.49 13.22
C ILE A 312 1.30 -43.40 14.42
N LYS A 313 1.41 -42.88 15.65
CA LYS A 313 1.14 -43.62 16.88
C LYS A 313 -0.31 -44.11 16.94
N GLU A 314 -1.28 -43.27 16.60
CA GLU A 314 -2.69 -43.63 16.51
C GLU A 314 -2.93 -44.74 15.49
N ARG A 315 -2.32 -44.64 14.30
CA ARG A 315 -2.43 -45.69 13.28
C ARG A 315 -1.84 -47.03 13.77
N ILE A 316 -0.70 -46.98 14.47
CA ILE A 316 -0.10 -48.16 15.09
C ILE A 316 -1.03 -48.74 16.16
N HIS A 317 -1.59 -47.89 17.03
CA HIS A 317 -2.53 -48.29 18.07
C HIS A 317 -3.79 -48.93 17.48
N GLN A 318 -4.41 -48.31 16.48
CA GLN A 318 -5.57 -48.86 15.77
C GLN A 318 -5.26 -50.22 15.14
N LYS A 319 -4.08 -50.40 14.53
CA LYS A 319 -3.65 -51.71 14.01
C LYS A 319 -3.51 -52.74 15.14
N LYS A 320 -2.98 -52.36 16.30
CA LYS A 320 -2.89 -53.24 17.49
C LYS A 320 -4.28 -53.62 17.99
N MET A 321 -5.18 -52.66 18.16
CA MET A 321 -6.56 -52.90 18.59
C MET A 321 -7.33 -53.78 17.60
N ARG A 322 -7.16 -53.58 16.29
CA ARG A 322 -7.76 -54.48 15.28
C ARG A 322 -7.22 -55.91 15.36
N ARG A 323 -5.94 -56.11 15.68
CA ARG A 323 -5.36 -57.45 15.90
C ARG A 323 -5.92 -58.08 17.18
N ILE A 324 -6.05 -57.32 18.25
CA ILE A 324 -6.65 -57.76 19.52
C ILE A 324 -8.11 -58.15 19.29
N ALA A 325 -8.93 -57.28 18.69
CA ALA A 325 -10.33 -57.55 18.40
C ALA A 325 -10.52 -58.79 17.50
N LYS A 326 -9.64 -59.02 16.52
CA LYS A 326 -9.66 -60.26 15.72
C LYS A 326 -9.35 -61.50 16.57
N ARG A 327 -8.41 -61.41 17.51
CA ARG A 327 -8.07 -62.49 18.43
C ARG A 327 -9.23 -62.77 19.40
N GLU A 328 -9.81 -61.73 20.00
CA GLU A 328 -10.96 -61.84 20.89
C GLU A 328 -12.19 -62.38 20.17
N LYS A 329 -12.50 -61.89 18.95
CA LYS A 329 -13.59 -62.46 18.14
C LYS A 329 -13.37 -63.93 17.82
N LYS A 330 -12.12 -64.38 17.62
CA LYS A 330 -11.82 -65.81 17.44
C LYS A 330 -11.99 -66.59 18.75
N LEU A 331 -11.57 -66.00 19.87
CA LEU A 331 -11.68 -66.61 21.19
C LEU A 331 -13.14 -66.72 21.68
N MET A 332 -13.99 -65.75 21.34
CA MET A 332 -15.40 -65.66 21.75
C MET A 332 -16.38 -66.23 20.70
N ARG A 333 -15.89 -67.02 19.73
CA ARG A 333 -16.78 -67.68 18.74
C ARG A 333 -17.55 -68.82 19.43
N PRO A 334 -18.89 -68.88 19.31
CA PRO A 334 -19.67 -70.00 19.84
C PRO A 334 -19.27 -71.32 19.16
N GLY A 335 -19.04 -72.38 19.94
CA GLY A 335 -18.70 -73.72 19.45
C GLY A 335 -17.46 -74.35 20.07
N PHE A 336 -16.98 -75.45 19.47
CA PHE A 336 -15.93 -76.34 20.00
C PHE A 336 -14.53 -75.70 20.10
N GLU A 337 -14.24 -74.69 19.27
CA GLU A 337 -12.92 -74.03 19.20
C GLU A 337 -12.83 -72.71 20.00
N GLY A 338 -13.95 -72.25 20.56
CA GLY A 338 -14.01 -71.03 21.37
C GLY A 338 -13.82 -71.29 22.87
N ARG A 339 -13.69 -70.21 23.65
CA ARG A 339 -13.69 -70.29 25.12
C ARG A 339 -15.09 -70.76 25.56
N LYS A 340 -15.20 -72.00 26.04
CA LYS A 340 -16.45 -72.53 26.60
C LYS A 340 -16.81 -71.69 27.84
N GLU A 341 -18.04 -71.17 27.87
CA GLU A 341 -18.54 -70.32 28.96
C GLU A 341 -18.94 -71.13 30.21
N GLY A 342 -18.66 -72.43 30.22
CA GLY A 342 -19.03 -73.40 31.24
C GLY A 342 -19.47 -74.71 30.59
N PHE A 343 -19.48 -75.80 31.34
CA PHE A 343 -20.14 -77.03 30.89
C PHE A 343 -21.65 -76.91 31.18
N ILE A 344 -22.49 -77.27 30.20
CA ILE A 344 -23.96 -77.18 30.30
C ILE A 344 -24.54 -78.04 31.45
N ASN A 345 -23.72 -78.90 32.08
CA ASN A 345 -24.14 -79.84 33.13
C ASN A 345 -23.79 -79.39 34.56
N GLU A 346 -23.35 -78.15 34.80
CA GLU A 346 -22.99 -77.72 36.16
C GLU A 346 -24.20 -77.48 37.08
N ASP A 347 -25.43 -77.34 36.54
CA ASP A 347 -26.66 -77.13 37.31
C ASP A 347 -27.48 -78.41 37.58
N GLN A 348 -26.93 -79.60 37.29
CA GLN A 348 -27.53 -80.90 37.64
C GLN A 348 -26.56 -81.73 38.48
N ALA A 349 -26.32 -81.31 39.72
CA ALA A 349 -25.70 -82.13 40.76
C ALA A 349 -26.32 -81.81 42.13
#